data_AF-L9Z848-F1
#
_entry.id   AF-L9Z848-F1
#
_cell.length_a   1.000
_cell.length_b   1.000
_cell.length_c   1.000
_cell.angle_alpha   90.00
_cell.angle_beta   90.00
_cell.angle_gamma   90.00
#
_symmetry.space_group_name_H-M   'P 1'
#
loop_
_entity.id
_entity.type
_entity.pdbx_description
1 polymer ?
#
loop_
_entity_poly.entity_id
_entity_poly.type
_entity_poly.pdbx_seq_one_letter_code
_entity_poly.pdbx_strand_id
1 'polypeptide(L)' 'MREHHIGQTVIPYEINWCDDRETVGLSLDQSLELTVRAPMAATIGEIEDMLESRQEWLLEKPHQLMR' A
#
# COMPACT_ATOMS: atom_id res chain seq x y z
N MET A 1 -11.75 -4.99 -2.50
CA MET A 1 -10.27 -4.92 -2.58
C MET A 1 -9.91 -4.16 -3.84
N ARG A 2 -8.82 -3.40 -3.79
CA ARG A 2 -8.29 -2.63 -4.92
C ARG A 2 -6.99 -3.27 -5.38
N GLU A 3 -6.54 -2.94 -6.58
CA GLU A 3 -5.33 -3.51 -7.17
C GLU A 3 -4.42 -2.36 -7.59
N HIS A 4 -3.14 -2.43 -7.21
CA HIS A 4 -2.11 -1.51 -7.69
C HIS A 4 -1.17 -2.27 -8.62
N HIS A 5 -1.00 -1.75 -9.82
CA HIS A 5 -0.22 -2.39 -10.88
C HIS A 5 1.18 -1.79 -10.93
N ILE A 6 2.21 -2.63 -10.74
CA ILE A 6 3.61 -2.25 -10.83
C ILE A 6 4.27 -3.11 -11.92
N GLY A 7 4.35 -2.58 -13.13
CA GLY A 7 4.81 -3.35 -14.30
C GLY A 7 3.91 -4.56 -14.55
N GLN A 8 4.45 -5.77 -14.37
CA GLN A 8 3.70 -7.04 -14.50
C GLN A 8 3.22 -7.60 -13.15
N THR A 9 3.57 -6.96 -12.05
CA THR A 9 3.18 -7.37 -10.69
C THR A 9 1.88 -6.66 -10.30
N VAL A 10 0.92 -7.43 -9.78
CA VAL A 10 -0.32 -6.89 -9.23
C VAL A 10 -0.27 -7.03 -7.72
N ILE A 11 -0.39 -5.91 -7.00
CA ILE A 11 -0.43 -5.87 -5.55
C ILE A 11 -1.86 -5.56 -5.11
N PRO A 12 -2.58 -6.54 -4.55
CA PRO A 12 -3.88 -6.29 -3.96
C PRO A 12 -3.71 -5.43 -2.70
N TYR A 13 -4.57 -4.42 -2.56
CA TYR A 13 -4.56 -3.57 -1.38
C TYR A 13 -5.97 -3.24 -0.86
N GLU A 14 -6.02 -3.00 0.45
CA GLU A 14 -7.19 -2.49 1.14
C GLU A 14 -6.88 -1.16 1.82
N ILE A 15 -7.89 -0.30 1.93
CA ILE A 15 -7.76 0.97 2.63
C ILE A 15 -8.59 0.91 3.89
N ASN A 16 -7.91 0.96 5.02
CA ASN A 16 -8.47 1.14 6.34
C ASN A 16 -8.46 2.62 6.67
N TRP A 17 -9.64 3.23 6.65
CA TRP A 17 -9.82 4.61 7.04
C TRP A 17 -9.83 4.72 8.56
N CYS A 18 -8.88 5.47 9.12
CA CYS A 18 -8.80 5.74 10.54
C CYS A 18 -9.11 7.21 10.81
N ASP A 19 -9.94 7.46 11.81
CA ASP A 19 -10.21 8.81 12.33
C ASP A 19 -9.03 9.32 13.19
N ASP A 20 -8.33 8.41 13.87
CA ASP A 20 -7.20 8.70 14.77
C ASP A 20 -5.83 8.80 14.04
N ARG A 21 -5.82 9.25 12.78
CA ARG A 21 -4.56 9.42 12.03
C ARG A 21 -4.55 10.72 11.26
N GLU A 22 -3.36 11.28 11.12
CA GLU A 22 -3.07 12.44 10.28
C GLU A 22 -2.28 12.07 9.03
N THR A 23 -1.71 10.85 8.97
CA THR A 23 -0.80 10.41 7.89
C THR A 23 -1.16 9.01 7.38
N VAL A 24 -0.81 8.76 6.11
CA VAL A 24 -1.00 7.45 5.47
C VAL A 24 0.12 6.50 5.89
N GLY A 25 -0.24 5.32 6.40
CA GLY A 25 0.66 4.23 6.74
C GLY A 25 0.50 3.05 5.79
N LEU A 26 1.61 2.40 5.45
CA LEU A 26 1.64 1.19 4.62
C LEU A 26 2.08 -0.03 5.42
N SER A 27 1.42 -1.16 5.22
CA SER A 27 1.77 -2.43 5.86
C SER A 27 1.56 -3.55 4.86
N LEU A 28 2.64 -4.25 4.48
CA LEU A 28 2.60 -5.39 3.57
C LEU A 28 2.86 -6.65 4.38
N ASP A 29 1.97 -7.63 4.26
CA ASP A 29 2.08 -8.94 4.92
C ASP A 29 2.87 -9.95 4.06
N GLN A 30 3.21 -11.11 4.64
CA GLN A 30 3.90 -12.22 3.97
C GLN A 30 3.13 -12.73 2.74
N SER A 31 1.81 -12.54 2.72
CA SER A 31 0.92 -12.95 1.62
C SER A 31 0.87 -11.96 0.44
N LEU A 32 1.71 -10.91 0.45
CA LEU A 32 1.70 -9.81 -0.55
C LEU A 32 0.44 -8.94 -0.55
N GLU A 33 -0.34 -9.02 0.52
CA GLU A 33 -1.52 -8.17 0.70
C GLU A 33 -1.11 -6.87 1.38
N LEU A 34 -1.41 -5.74 0.73
CA LEU A 34 -1.07 -4.41 1.22
C LEU A 34 -2.24 -3.80 1.98
N THR A 35 -2.02 -3.48 3.24
CA THR A 35 -2.94 -2.69 4.04
C THR A 35 -2.49 -1.24 4.06
N VAL A 36 -3.30 -0.35 3.49
CA VAL A 36 -3.15 1.10 3.56
C VAL A 36 -3.99 1.60 4.73
N ARG A 37 -3.38 2.28 5.69
CA ARG A 37 -4.09 2.98 6.76
C ARG A 37 -4.06 4.47 6.47
N ALA A 38 -5.20 5.04 6.10
CA ALA A 38 -5.29 6.42 5.67
C ALA A 38 -6.20 7.23 6.61
N PRO A 39 -5.92 8.53 6.80
CA PRO A 39 -6.81 9.42 7.54
C PRO A 39 -8.10 9.65 6.74
N MET A 40 -9.22 9.93 7.41
CA MET A 40 -10.50 10.22 6.73
C MET A 40 -10.44 11.39 5.74
N ALA A 41 -9.49 12.30 5.94
CA ALA A 41 -9.26 13.45 5.06
C ALA A 41 -8.44 13.10 3.79
N ALA A 42 -7.73 11.97 3.77
CA ALA A 42 -6.94 11.58 2.60
C ALA A 42 -7.85 11.13 1.46
N THR A 43 -7.41 11.42 0.25
CA THR A 43 -8.10 10.97 -0.95
C THR A 43 -7.49 9.69 -1.50
N ILE A 44 -8.27 8.97 -2.31
CA ILE A 44 -7.76 7.84 -3.08
C ILE A 44 -6.57 8.24 -3.96
N GLY A 45 -6.66 9.41 -4.63
CA GLY A 45 -5.58 9.86 -5.52
C GLY A 45 -4.26 10.08 -4.77
N GLU A 46 -4.31 10.64 -3.57
CA GLU A 46 -3.11 10.78 -2.72
C GLU A 46 -2.53 9.44 -2.28
N ILE A 47 -3.40 8.45 -2.02
CA ILE A 47 -2.96 7.10 -1.71
C ILE A 47 -2.29 6.48 -2.94
N GLU A 48 -2.88 6.59 -4.14
CA GLU A 48 -2.32 6.03 -5.37
C GLU A 48 -0.99 6.68 -5.76
N ASP A 49 -0.86 8.00 -5.62
CA ASP A 49 0.40 8.72 -5.81
C ASP A 49 1.50 8.24 -4.85
N MET A 50 1.14 8.06 -3.57
CA MET A 50 2.07 7.52 -2.58
C MET A 50 2.48 6.07 -2.87
N LEU A 51 1.56 5.24 -3.37
CA LEU A 51 1.85 3.87 -3.79
C LEU A 51 2.80 3.86 -4.99
N GLU A 52 2.58 4.75 -5.97
CA GLU A 52 3.46 4.94 -7.12
C GLU A 52 4.87 5.37 -6.70
N SER A 53 4.99 6.34 -5.79
CA SER A 53 6.28 6.77 -5.25
C SER A 53 7.01 5.69 -4.44
N ARG A 54 6.31 4.64 -3.99
CA ARG A 54 6.87 3.55 -3.15
C ARG A 54 6.92 2.21 -3.87
N GLN A 55 6.85 2.20 -5.20
CA GLN A 55 6.90 0.98 -6.00
C GLN A 55 8.13 0.11 -5.70
N GLU A 56 9.31 0.70 -5.57
CA GLU A 56 10.54 -0.04 -5.22
C GLU A 56 10.40 -0.75 -3.87
N TRP A 57 9.92 -0.05 -2.84
CA TRP A 57 9.69 -0.63 -1.52
C TRP A 57 8.66 -1.77 -1.53
N LEU A 58 7.58 -1.61 -2.31
CA LEU A 58 6.53 -2.62 -2.49
C LEU A 58 7.07 -3.87 -3.18
N LEU A 59 8.01 -3.72 -4.10
CA LEU A 59 8.67 -4.82 -4.78
C LEU A 59 9.76 -5.47 -3.91
N GLU A 60 10.49 -4.72 -3.08
CA GLU A 60 11.61 -5.26 -2.29
C GLU A 60 11.19 -6.02 -1.03
N LYS A 61 10.17 -5.56 -0.31
CA LYS A 61 9.68 -6.25 0.90
C LYS A 61 9.34 -7.75 0.70
N PRO A 62 8.62 -8.15 -0.37
CA PRO A 62 8.38 -9.55 -0.71
C PRO A 62 9.66 -10.38 -0.76
N HIS A 63 10.69 -9.84 -1.39
CA HIS A 63 11.96 -10.54 -1.62
C HIS A 63 12.77 -10.69 -0.32
N GLN A 64 12.61 -9.77 0.64
CA GLN A 64 13.24 -9.89 1.96
C GLN A 64 12.55 -10.92 2.86
N LEU A 65 11.26 -11.16 2.65
CA LEU A 65 10.47 -12.10 3.46
C LEU A 65 10.64 -13.57 3.04
N MET A 66 11.15 -13.80 1.81
CA MET A 66 11.45 -15.14 1.28
C MET A 66 12.92 -15.59 1.49
N ARG A 67 13.70 -14.88 2.33
CA ARG A 67 15.07 -15.28 2.69
C ARG A 67 15.15 -15.85 4.11
#